data_AF-A0A948P1L2-F1
#
_entry.id   AF-A0A948P1L2-F1
#
_cell.length_a   1.000
_cell.length_b   1.000
_cell.length_c   1.000
_cell.angle_alpha   90.00
_cell.angle_beta   90.00
_cell.angle_gamma   90.00
#
_symmetry.space_group_name_H-M   'P 1'
#
loop_
_entity.id
_entity.type
_entity.pdbx_description
1 polymer ?
#
loop_
_entity_poly.entity_id
_entity_poly.type
_entity_poly.pdbx_seq_one_letter_code
_entity_poly.pdbx_strand_id
1 'polypeptide(L)'
;MDEKHGEVIGNEPVEAIHEDSTEGILKENKLKWRFEGQPSKKKTKKAQAKENPMSIEESLSLTHESRLRAMRKRQELFLHAYNTIGNFNAGEACRATGIPRERITKWRHGDVWFREKMETIEEEKKDLIESKLLQRVRRNDTAAIIFAAKTKLRDRGYGEHKTVDQKITHELSKEQIDAISRGKRASEMINVTPKQKLIG
;
A
#
# COMPACT_ATOMS: atom_id res chain seq x y z
N MET A 1 53.68 27.76 20.20
CA MET A 1 52.81 27.18 21.24
C MET A 1 51.79 26.31 20.54
N ASP A 2 52.22 25.07 20.38
CA ASP A 2 51.47 23.83 20.52
C ASP A 2 50.31 23.58 19.56
N GLU A 3 50.69 23.06 18.41
CA GLU A 3 50.00 21.97 17.72
C GLU A 3 49.60 20.87 18.72
N LYS A 4 48.30 20.55 18.80
CA LYS A 4 47.82 19.32 19.42
C LYS A 4 47.05 18.50 18.40
N HIS A 5 47.72 17.41 18.00
CA HIS A 5 47.15 16.10 17.70
C HIS A 5 45.88 15.82 18.55
N GLY A 6 44.81 15.20 18.09
CA GLY A 6 44.66 14.15 17.10
C GLY A 6 43.83 13.06 17.79
N GLU A 7 42.60 12.80 17.31
CA GLU A 7 41.91 11.54 17.62
C GLU A 7 41.06 11.13 16.42
N VAL A 8 41.69 10.31 15.59
CA VAL A 8 41.09 9.60 14.47
C VAL A 8 40.34 8.42 15.08
N ILE A 9 39.02 8.49 15.12
CA ILE A 9 38.19 7.34 15.52
C ILE A 9 38.29 6.32 14.39
N GLY A 10 38.92 5.19 14.71
CA GLY A 10 39.24 4.11 13.79
C GLY A 10 38.00 3.56 13.09
N ASN A 11 38.08 3.52 11.75
CA ASN A 11 37.31 2.58 10.96
C ASN A 11 37.89 1.19 11.19
N GLU A 12 37.22 0.36 12.00
CA GLU A 12 37.49 -1.07 12.00
C GLU A 12 36.96 -1.70 10.70
N PRO A 13 37.78 -2.49 10.00
CA PRO A 13 37.34 -3.23 8.83
C PRO A 13 36.49 -4.42 9.30
N VAL A 14 35.19 -4.40 8.99
CA VAL A 14 34.35 -5.57 9.22
C VAL A 14 34.77 -6.63 8.22
N GLU A 15 35.43 -7.66 8.74
CA GLU A 15 36.06 -8.74 8.01
C GLU A 15 35.10 -9.43 7.02
N ALA A 16 35.67 -9.79 5.88
CA ALA A 16 35.08 -10.65 4.89
C ALA A 16 34.72 -12.00 5.52
N ILE A 17 33.43 -12.25 5.66
CA ILE A 17 32.91 -13.60 5.86
C ILE A 17 33.09 -14.37 4.56
N HIS A 18 34.11 -15.22 4.57
CA HIS A 18 34.40 -16.22 3.57
C HIS A 18 33.17 -17.06 3.24
N GLU A 19 32.83 -17.07 1.95
CA GLU A 19 32.10 -18.16 1.31
C GLU A 19 32.98 -19.41 1.37
N ASP A 20 32.62 -20.36 2.24
CA ASP A 20 32.86 -21.78 1.98
C ASP A 20 31.92 -22.66 2.82
N SER A 21 31.56 -23.81 2.28
CA SER A 21 30.82 -24.91 2.91
C SER A 21 29.30 -24.78 3.07
N THR A 22 28.57 -24.84 1.95
CA THR A 22 27.35 -25.68 1.89
C THR A 22 27.21 -26.47 0.57
N GLU A 23 28.31 -26.78 -0.11
CA GLU A 23 28.33 -27.87 -1.09
C GLU A 23 28.40 -29.22 -0.36
N GLY A 24 27.26 -29.74 0.10
CA GLY A 24 27.25 -30.99 0.83
C GLY A 24 25.90 -31.69 1.03
N ILE A 25 24.79 -31.17 0.48
CA ILE A 25 23.47 -31.83 0.60
C ILE A 25 22.70 -31.69 -0.71
N LEU A 26 23.24 -32.24 -1.79
CA LEU A 26 22.53 -32.46 -3.06
C LEU A 26 23.13 -33.65 -3.82
N LYS A 27 23.32 -34.76 -3.09
CA LYS A 27 23.48 -36.08 -3.72
C LYS A 27 22.63 -37.07 -2.92
N GLU A 28 21.92 -37.90 -3.68
CA GLU A 28 21.08 -39.02 -3.21
C GLU A 28 19.65 -38.69 -2.80
N ASN A 29 18.81 -38.43 -3.81
CA ASN A 29 17.53 -39.15 -3.86
C ASN A 29 17.06 -39.37 -5.31
N LYS A 30 17.84 -40.15 -6.07
CA LYS A 30 17.39 -40.78 -7.31
C LYS A 30 16.55 -42.02 -6.94
N LEU A 31 15.37 -41.82 -6.36
CA LEU A 31 14.41 -42.91 -6.19
C LEU A 31 13.67 -43.13 -7.50
N LYS A 32 14.27 -44.03 -8.28
CA LYS A 32 13.77 -44.67 -9.49
C LYS A 32 12.41 -45.31 -9.15
N TRP A 33 11.30 -44.71 -9.57
CA TRP A 33 9.99 -45.39 -9.55
C TRP A 33 10.02 -46.51 -10.59
N ARG A 34 10.42 -47.71 -10.17
CA ARG A 34 10.34 -48.93 -10.95
C ARG A 34 8.90 -49.41 -10.91
N PHE A 35 8.19 -49.21 -12.02
CA PHE A 35 6.85 -49.75 -12.24
C PHE A 35 7.01 -51.24 -12.60
N GLU A 36 7.00 -52.11 -11.60
CA GLU A 36 6.80 -53.55 -11.78
C GLU A 36 5.44 -53.92 -11.21
N GLY A 37 4.50 -54.21 -12.12
CA GLY A 37 3.20 -54.75 -11.77
C GLY A 37 3.31 -56.22 -11.35
N GLN A 38 2.58 -56.57 -10.30
CA GLN A 38 2.00 -57.90 -10.15
C GLN A 38 0.56 -57.78 -9.63
N PRO A 39 -0.40 -58.54 -10.20
CA PRO A 39 -1.79 -58.47 -9.79
C PRO A 39 -2.04 -59.33 -8.54
N SER A 40 -2.18 -58.68 -7.38
CA SER A 40 -2.62 -59.37 -6.16
C SER A 40 -4.15 -59.44 -6.11
N LYS A 41 -4.70 -60.62 -6.41
CA LYS A 41 -6.10 -60.99 -6.14
C LYS A 41 -6.36 -60.96 -4.63
N LYS A 42 -6.78 -59.80 -4.09
CA LYS A 42 -7.30 -59.70 -2.72
C LYS A 42 -8.79 -60.06 -2.74
N LYS A 43 -9.13 -61.20 -2.13
CA LYS A 43 -10.48 -61.60 -1.79
C LYS A 43 -11.11 -60.50 -0.92
N THR A 44 -12.13 -59.82 -1.44
CA THR A 44 -12.94 -58.87 -0.68
C THR A 44 -13.75 -59.64 0.36
N LYS A 45 -13.45 -59.44 1.64
CA LYS A 45 -14.42 -59.70 2.71
C LYS A 45 -15.53 -58.64 2.56
N LYS A 46 -16.74 -59.06 2.21
CA LYS A 46 -17.95 -58.22 2.29
C LYS A 46 -18.17 -57.86 3.76
N ALA A 47 -17.68 -56.70 4.18
CA ALA A 47 -18.21 -56.02 5.34
C ALA A 47 -19.56 -55.42 4.92
N GLN A 48 -20.65 -55.91 5.51
CA GLN A 48 -21.94 -55.23 5.44
C GLN A 48 -21.82 -53.94 6.26
N ALA A 49 -21.37 -52.87 5.62
CA ALA A 49 -21.61 -51.53 6.12
C ALA A 49 -23.12 -51.30 6.04
N LYS A 50 -23.76 -51.01 7.18
CA LYS A 50 -25.12 -50.49 7.21
C LYS A 50 -25.06 -49.10 6.57
N GLU A 51 -25.32 -49.04 5.28
CA GLU A 51 -25.49 -47.80 4.54
C GLU A 51 -26.79 -47.16 5.03
N ASN A 52 -26.69 -46.24 5.99
CA ASN A 52 -27.76 -45.30 6.22
C ASN A 52 -27.62 -44.26 5.08
N PRO A 53 -28.50 -44.23 4.07
CA PRO A 53 -28.33 -43.31 2.96
C PRO A 53 -28.47 -41.89 3.49
N MET A 54 -27.34 -41.18 3.54
CA MET A 54 -27.27 -39.77 3.89
C MET A 54 -28.31 -39.01 3.06
N SER A 55 -29.07 -38.13 3.71
CA SER A 55 -30.09 -37.34 3.02
C SER A 55 -29.42 -36.52 1.91
N ILE A 56 -30.12 -36.30 0.79
CA ILE A 56 -29.61 -35.54 -0.36
C ILE A 56 -29.14 -34.14 0.07
N GLU A 57 -29.81 -33.53 1.04
CA GLU A 57 -29.43 -32.23 1.62
C GLU A 57 -28.12 -32.27 2.40
N GLU A 58 -27.88 -33.34 3.16
CA GLU A 58 -26.63 -33.55 3.90
C GLU A 58 -25.46 -33.84 2.95
N SER A 59 -25.70 -34.59 1.88
CA SER A 59 -24.70 -34.82 0.83
C SER A 59 -24.34 -33.51 0.11
N LEU A 60 -25.33 -32.69 -0.24
CA LEU A 60 -25.11 -31.39 -0.88
C LEU A 60 -24.35 -30.42 0.04
N SER A 61 -24.70 -30.34 1.32
CA SER A 61 -24.01 -29.47 2.29
C SER A 61 -22.57 -29.91 2.54
N LEU A 62 -22.31 -31.22 2.65
CA LEU A 62 -20.95 -31.77 2.83
C LEU A 62 -20.05 -31.46 1.62
N THR A 63 -20.60 -31.49 0.41
CA THR A 63 -19.85 -31.11 -0.81
C THR A 63 -19.58 -29.60 -0.88
N HIS A 64 -20.50 -28.77 -0.38
CA HIS A 64 -20.31 -27.32 -0.28
C HIS A 64 -19.20 -26.96 0.71
N GLU A 65 -19.25 -27.52 1.91
CA GLU A 65 -18.25 -27.31 2.97
C GLU A 65 -16.84 -27.72 2.50
N SER A 66 -16.75 -28.85 1.79
CA SER A 66 -15.49 -29.33 1.22
C SER A 66 -14.90 -28.36 0.19
N ARG A 67 -15.75 -27.77 -0.67
CA ARG A 67 -15.34 -26.76 -1.66
C ARG A 67 -14.88 -25.47 -1.01
N LEU A 68 -15.61 -24.99 0.01
CA LEU A 68 -15.23 -23.81 0.79
C LEU A 68 -13.87 -24.02 1.45
N ARG A 69 -13.64 -25.17 2.09
CA ARG A 69 -12.36 -25.50 2.70
C ARG A 69 -11.21 -25.52 1.70
N ALA A 70 -11.43 -26.10 0.51
CA ALA A 70 -10.42 -26.09 -0.54
C ALA A 70 -10.12 -24.67 -1.06
N MET A 71 -11.15 -23.83 -1.20
CA MET A 71 -10.97 -22.42 -1.56
C MET A 71 -10.20 -21.66 -0.49
N ARG A 72 -10.53 -21.84 0.80
CA ARG A 72 -9.84 -21.20 1.93
C ARG A 72 -8.36 -21.54 1.95
N LYS A 73 -7.99 -22.81 1.75
CA LYS A 73 -6.58 -23.21 1.63
C LYS A 73 -5.84 -22.48 0.51
N ARG A 74 -6.49 -22.27 -0.64
CA ARG A 74 -5.88 -21.52 -1.76
C ARG A 74 -5.72 -20.04 -1.43
N GLN A 75 -6.67 -19.46 -0.71
CA GLN A 75 -6.59 -18.08 -0.24
C GLN A 75 -5.47 -17.90 0.78
N GLU A 76 -5.38 -18.79 1.77
CA GLU A 76 -4.29 -18.81 2.76
C GLU A 76 -2.92 -18.95 2.09
N LEU A 77 -2.80 -19.85 1.12
CA LEU A 77 -1.58 -20.01 0.32
C LEU A 77 -1.20 -18.71 -0.39
N PHE A 78 -2.17 -18.01 -0.99
CA PHE A 78 -1.94 -16.72 -1.62
C PHE A 78 -1.51 -15.65 -0.61
N LEU A 79 -2.21 -15.52 0.52
CA LEU A 79 -1.91 -14.54 1.55
C LEU A 79 -0.49 -14.73 2.11
N HIS A 80 -0.13 -15.99 2.38
CA HIS A 80 1.22 -16.34 2.81
C HIS A 80 2.26 -15.94 1.76
N ALA A 81 2.07 -16.36 0.49
CA ALA A 81 3.00 -16.02 -0.59
C ALA A 81 3.08 -14.50 -0.85
N TYR A 82 2.00 -13.76 -0.65
CA TYR A 82 1.97 -12.31 -0.81
C TYR A 82 2.86 -11.60 0.23
N ASN A 83 2.83 -12.04 1.47
CA ASN A 83 3.63 -11.46 2.54
C ASN A 83 5.10 -11.90 2.46
N THR A 84 5.37 -13.20 2.23
CA THR A 84 6.72 -13.76 2.35
C THR A 84 7.52 -13.72 1.05
N ILE A 85 7.01 -14.32 -0.02
CA ILE A 85 7.74 -14.51 -1.28
C ILE A 85 7.63 -13.24 -2.14
N GLY A 86 6.41 -12.71 -2.25
CA GLY A 86 6.12 -11.57 -3.11
C GLY A 86 6.55 -10.24 -2.55
N ASN A 87 6.90 -10.16 -1.25
CA ASN A 87 7.21 -8.90 -0.55
C ASN A 87 6.17 -7.80 -0.88
N PHE A 88 4.89 -8.14 -0.70
CA PHE A 88 3.72 -7.31 -1.01
C PHE A 88 3.53 -6.97 -2.50
N ASN A 89 4.14 -7.75 -3.40
CA ASN A 89 3.86 -7.73 -4.84
C ASN A 89 2.87 -8.84 -5.20
N ALA A 90 1.65 -8.45 -5.56
CA ALA A 90 0.60 -9.40 -5.92
C ALA A 90 0.92 -10.18 -7.20
N GLY A 91 1.70 -9.62 -8.13
CA GLY A 91 2.12 -10.31 -9.36
C GLY A 91 3.08 -11.46 -9.07
N GLU A 92 4.07 -11.22 -8.20
CA GLU A 92 4.98 -12.27 -7.73
C GLU A 92 4.24 -13.37 -6.95
N ALA A 93 3.33 -12.97 -6.06
CA ALA A 93 2.51 -13.93 -5.31
C ALA A 93 1.64 -14.79 -6.23
N CYS A 94 1.06 -14.20 -7.29
CA CYS A 94 0.29 -14.94 -8.30
C CYS A 94 1.18 -15.95 -9.05
N ARG A 95 2.41 -15.56 -9.42
CA ARG A 95 3.39 -16.46 -10.05
C ARG A 95 3.77 -17.63 -9.14
N ALA A 96 4.09 -17.34 -7.89
CA ALA A 96 4.51 -18.35 -6.91
C ALA A 96 3.42 -19.37 -6.60
N THR A 97 2.15 -18.95 -6.60
CA THR A 97 1.01 -19.81 -6.23
C THR A 97 0.25 -20.39 -7.42
N GLY A 98 0.52 -19.92 -8.64
CA GLY A 98 -0.25 -20.27 -9.84
C GLY A 98 -1.71 -19.77 -9.81
N ILE A 99 -2.04 -18.81 -8.95
CA ILE A 99 -3.38 -18.26 -8.84
C ILE A 99 -3.52 -17.05 -9.76
N PRO A 100 -4.51 -17.02 -10.68
CA PRO A 100 -4.69 -15.89 -11.58
C PRO A 100 -5.20 -14.66 -10.81
N ARG A 101 -4.73 -13.47 -11.21
CA ARG A 101 -5.06 -12.20 -10.54
C ARG A 101 -6.57 -11.92 -10.50
N GLU A 102 -7.31 -12.28 -11.54
CA GLU A 102 -8.77 -12.13 -11.58
C GLU A 102 -9.47 -12.84 -10.42
N ARG A 103 -8.96 -14.00 -10.00
CA ARG A 103 -9.51 -14.75 -8.86
C ARG A 103 -9.30 -14.01 -7.55
N ILE A 104 -8.16 -13.33 -7.40
CA ILE A 104 -7.86 -12.51 -6.22
C ILE A 104 -8.82 -11.32 -6.16
N THR A 105 -9.07 -10.66 -7.30
CA THR A 105 -10.06 -9.57 -7.38
C THR A 105 -11.45 -10.07 -6.97
N LYS A 106 -11.89 -11.22 -7.49
CA LYS A 106 -13.18 -11.83 -7.09
C LYS A 106 -13.25 -12.09 -5.59
N TRP A 107 -12.19 -12.64 -4.98
CA TRP A 107 -12.15 -12.86 -3.54
C TRP A 107 -12.17 -11.56 -2.73
N ARG A 108 -11.44 -10.51 -3.14
CA ARG A 108 -11.47 -9.22 -2.43
C ARG A 108 -12.86 -8.58 -2.40
N HIS A 109 -13.65 -8.74 -3.45
CA HIS A 109 -15.00 -8.16 -3.52
C HIS A 109 -16.06 -9.05 -2.87
N GLY A 110 -16.01 -10.36 -3.10
CA GLY A 110 -17.07 -11.29 -2.70
C GLY A 110 -16.82 -12.02 -1.37
N ASP A 111 -15.61 -11.98 -0.82
CA ASP A 111 -15.23 -12.77 0.36
C ASP A 111 -14.69 -11.87 1.48
N VAL A 112 -15.54 -11.66 2.49
CA VAL A 112 -15.27 -10.76 3.62
C VAL A 112 -14.01 -11.18 4.38
N TRP A 113 -13.87 -12.47 4.70
CA TRP A 113 -12.72 -12.98 5.44
C TRP A 113 -11.41 -12.75 4.69
N PHE A 114 -11.41 -12.99 3.37
CA PHE A 114 -10.21 -12.79 2.57
C PHE A 114 -9.83 -11.31 2.51
N ARG A 115 -10.82 -10.42 2.40
CA ARG A 115 -10.61 -8.97 2.41
C ARG A 115 -10.01 -8.50 3.73
N GLU A 116 -10.55 -8.92 4.87
CA GLU A 116 -10.03 -8.56 6.20
C GLU A 116 -8.59 -9.04 6.40
N LYS A 117 -8.28 -10.26 5.98
CA LYS A 117 -6.90 -10.77 6.02
C LYS A 117 -5.97 -10.01 5.09
N MET A 118 -6.43 -9.64 3.90
CA MET A 118 -5.66 -8.79 3.00
C MET A 118 -5.39 -7.41 3.61
N GLU A 119 -6.39 -6.79 4.24
CA GLU A 119 -6.25 -5.48 4.92
C GLU A 119 -5.24 -5.56 6.06
N THR A 120 -5.28 -6.61 6.87
CA THR A 120 -4.30 -6.85 7.94
C THR A 120 -2.87 -6.86 7.37
N ILE A 121 -2.63 -7.57 6.27
CA ILE A 121 -1.31 -7.62 5.62
C ILE A 121 -0.91 -6.28 4.98
N GLU A 122 -1.88 -5.49 4.48
CA GLU A 122 -1.59 -4.13 3.99
C GLU A 122 -1.22 -3.16 5.11
N GLU A 123 -1.72 -3.35 6.34
CA GLU A 123 -1.22 -2.59 7.50
C GLU A 123 0.22 -3.02 7.87
N GLU A 124 0.53 -4.32 7.90
CA GLU A 124 1.90 -4.81 8.11
C GLU A 124 2.89 -4.23 7.09
N LYS A 125 2.45 -4.10 5.82
CA LYS A 125 3.22 -3.45 4.76
C LYS A 125 3.52 -1.99 5.07
N LYS A 126 2.53 -1.24 5.58
CA LYS A 126 2.73 0.17 5.96
C LYS A 126 3.72 0.28 7.10
N ASP A 127 3.62 -0.57 8.12
CA ASP A 127 4.56 -0.61 9.24
C ASP A 127 5.99 -0.88 8.79
N LEU A 128 6.16 -1.78 7.81
CA LEU A 128 7.47 -2.03 7.18
C LEU A 128 8.00 -0.80 6.46
N ILE A 129 7.15 -0.11 5.68
CA ILE A 129 7.54 1.12 4.98
C ILE A 129 7.93 2.21 5.99
N GLU A 130 7.14 2.41 7.05
CA GLU A 130 7.46 3.38 8.12
C GLU A 130 8.80 3.04 8.79
N SER A 131 9.03 1.77 9.11
CA SER A 131 10.28 1.30 9.70
C SER A 131 11.49 1.58 8.79
N LYS A 132 11.36 1.32 7.49
CA LYS A 132 12.42 1.59 6.50
C LYS A 132 12.65 3.09 6.29
N LEU A 133 11.59 3.89 6.28
CA LEU A 133 11.69 5.36 6.21
C LEU A 133 12.47 5.90 7.42
N LEU A 134 12.10 5.48 8.64
CA LEU A 134 12.81 5.90 9.85
C LEU A 134 14.26 5.43 9.87
N GLN A 135 14.56 4.23 9.35
CA GLN A 135 15.94 3.76 9.20
C GLN A 135 16.75 4.68 8.28
N ARG A 136 16.16 5.16 7.18
CA ARG A 136 16.81 6.11 6.26
C ARG A 136 17.03 7.47 6.91
N VAL A 137 16.06 7.98 7.66
CA VAL A 137 16.19 9.21 8.45
C VAL A 137 17.38 9.12 9.43
N ARG A 138 17.51 8.00 10.16
CA ARG A 138 18.65 7.78 11.08
C ARG A 138 20.01 7.75 10.38
N ARG A 139 20.04 7.43 9.08
CA ARG A 139 21.25 7.39 8.24
C ARG A 139 21.52 8.73 7.53
N ASN A 140 20.90 9.82 7.98
CA ASN A 140 21.03 11.16 7.39
C ASN A 140 20.65 11.23 5.90
N ASP A 141 19.73 10.38 5.44
CA ASP A 141 19.17 10.48 4.09
C ASP A 141 18.31 11.75 3.99
N THR A 142 18.79 12.74 3.23
CA THR A 142 18.19 14.08 3.13
C THR A 142 16.76 14.03 2.61
N ALA A 143 16.47 13.18 1.61
CA ALA A 143 15.15 13.08 1.02
C ALA A 143 14.15 12.47 2.02
N ALA A 144 14.56 11.42 2.74
CA ALA A 144 13.75 10.81 3.80
C ALA A 144 13.47 11.80 4.95
N ILE A 145 14.46 12.59 5.36
CA ILE A 145 14.32 13.64 6.39
C ILE A 145 13.31 14.69 5.95
N ILE A 146 13.47 15.25 4.75
CA ILE A 146 12.55 16.27 4.21
C ILE A 146 11.12 15.70 4.13
N PHE A 147 10.97 14.48 3.64
CA PHE A 147 9.67 13.83 3.54
C PHE A 147 9.02 13.62 4.92
N ALA A 148 9.79 13.12 5.91
CA ALA A 148 9.31 12.93 7.27
C ALA A 148 8.92 14.27 7.92
N ALA A 149 9.70 15.33 7.72
CA ALA A 149 9.37 16.66 8.24
C ALA A 149 8.05 17.18 7.66
N LYS A 150 7.87 17.14 6.33
CA LYS A 150 6.64 17.59 5.66
C LYS A 150 5.38 16.83 6.06
N THR A 151 5.52 15.57 6.47
CA THR A 151 4.38 14.67 6.72
C THR A 151 4.09 14.50 8.20
N LYS A 152 5.10 14.33 9.05
CA LYS A 152 4.95 14.03 10.49
C LYS A 152 5.23 15.23 11.40
N LEU A 153 5.88 16.31 10.92
CA LEU A 153 6.18 17.52 11.70
C LEU A 153 5.35 18.74 11.24
N ARG A 154 4.14 18.51 10.74
CA ARG A 154 3.25 19.58 10.25
C ARG A 154 2.86 20.56 11.36
N ASP A 155 2.68 20.05 12.58
CA ASP A 155 2.47 20.79 13.82
C ASP A 155 3.62 21.76 14.13
N ARG A 156 4.82 21.51 13.59
CA ARG A 156 6.02 22.35 13.76
C ARG A 156 6.27 23.32 12.61
N GLY A 157 5.32 23.47 11.69
CA GLY A 157 5.42 24.42 10.58
C GLY A 157 6.08 23.89 9.31
N TYR A 158 6.34 22.59 9.19
CA TYR A 158 6.89 21.97 7.98
C TYR A 158 5.83 21.59 6.93
N GLY A 159 4.54 21.84 7.22
CA GLY A 159 3.45 21.62 6.28
C GLY A 159 3.48 22.60 5.10
N GLU A 160 2.88 22.21 3.98
CA GLU A 160 2.72 23.12 2.84
C GLU A 160 1.67 24.19 3.16
N HIS A 161 2.09 25.45 3.11
CA HIS A 161 1.16 26.58 3.14
C HIS A 161 0.44 26.68 1.80
N LYS A 162 -0.89 26.49 1.81
CA LYS A 162 -1.74 26.83 0.67
C LYS A 162 -2.23 28.25 0.84
N THR A 163 -1.69 29.18 0.06
CA THR A 163 -2.28 30.51 -0.09
C THR A 163 -3.59 30.36 -0.87
N VAL A 164 -4.72 30.60 -0.22
CA VAL A 164 -6.02 30.63 -0.91
C VAL A 164 -6.22 32.03 -1.44
N ASP A 165 -5.94 32.23 -2.73
CA ASP A 165 -6.26 33.47 -3.42
C ASP A 165 -7.77 33.54 -3.68
N GLN A 166 -8.52 34.05 -2.69
CA GLN A 166 -9.94 34.34 -2.87
C GLN A 166 -10.10 35.60 -3.74
N LYS A 167 -10.27 35.39 -5.05
CA LYS A 167 -10.75 36.44 -5.95
C LYS A 167 -12.22 36.71 -5.65
N ILE A 168 -12.50 37.69 -4.80
CA ILE A 168 -13.85 38.20 -4.60
C ILE A 168 -14.21 39.04 -5.83
N THR A 169 -14.87 38.43 -6.81
CA THR A 169 -15.53 39.15 -7.89
C THR A 169 -16.87 39.66 -7.36
N HIS A 170 -16.93 40.92 -6.95
CA HIS A 170 -18.21 41.58 -6.73
C HIS A 170 -18.75 42.01 -8.10
N GLU A 171 -19.79 41.34 -8.58
CA GLU A 171 -20.56 41.83 -9.73
C GLU A 171 -21.36 43.05 -9.25
N LEU A 172 -20.92 44.25 -9.60
CA LEU A 172 -21.67 45.46 -9.35
C LEU A 172 -22.83 45.52 -10.35
N SER A 173 -24.03 45.79 -9.86
CA SER A 173 -25.18 45.99 -10.74
C SER A 173 -24.96 47.21 -11.65
N LYS A 174 -25.62 47.22 -12.80
CA LYS A 174 -25.53 48.34 -13.74
C LYS A 174 -25.89 49.67 -13.07
N GLU A 175 -26.84 49.65 -12.14
CA GLU A 175 -27.25 50.81 -11.34
C GLU A 175 -26.13 51.30 -10.41
N GLN A 176 -25.37 50.39 -9.80
CA GLN A 176 -24.23 50.72 -8.94
C GLN A 176 -23.07 51.31 -9.76
N ILE A 177 -22.80 50.74 -10.93
CA ILE A 177 -21.78 51.25 -11.87
C ILE A 177 -22.15 52.66 -12.36
N ASP A 178 -23.43 52.86 -12.71
CA ASP A 178 -23.93 54.15 -13.16
C ASP A 178 -23.92 55.19 -12.03
N ALA A 179 -24.20 54.80 -10.78
CA ALA A 179 -24.13 55.69 -9.63
C ALA A 179 -22.70 56.19 -9.37
N ILE A 180 -21.70 55.29 -9.43
CA ILE A 180 -20.28 55.64 -9.30
C ILE A 180 -19.86 56.56 -10.44
N SER A 181 -20.30 56.26 -11.67
CA SER A 181 -19.99 57.05 -12.86
C SER A 181 -20.60 58.46 -12.83
N ARG A 182 -21.78 58.61 -12.21
CA ARG A 182 -22.42 59.92 -11.99
C ARG A 182 -21.69 60.72 -10.92
N GLY A 183 -21.31 60.09 -9.80
CA GLY A 183 -20.57 60.74 -8.72
C GLY A 183 -19.21 61.30 -9.17
N LYS A 184 -18.50 60.55 -10.03
CA LYS A 184 -17.21 60.99 -10.58
C LYS A 184 -17.34 62.22 -11.49
N ARG A 185 -18.36 62.24 -12.36
CA ARG A 185 -18.65 63.41 -13.24
C ARG A 185 -19.07 64.65 -12.46
N ALA A 186 -19.86 64.49 -11.39
CA ALA A 186 -20.26 65.61 -10.54
C ALA A 186 -19.06 66.23 -9.82
N SER A 187 -18.11 65.41 -9.34
CA SER A 187 -16.85 65.88 -8.75
C SER A 187 -15.99 66.64 -9.76
N GLU A 188 -15.95 66.22 -11.02
CA GLU A 188 -15.18 66.89 -12.07
C GLU A 188 -15.80 68.25 -12.47
N MET A 189 -17.13 68.39 -12.45
CA MET A 189 -17.80 69.65 -12.80
C MET A 189 -17.68 70.74 -11.72
N ILE A 190 -17.59 70.36 -10.43
CA ILE A 190 -17.41 71.33 -9.33
C ILE A 190 -16.06 72.05 -9.46
N ASN A 191 -15.01 71.37 -9.96
CA ASN A 191 -13.67 71.94 -10.12
C ASN A 191 -13.49 72.84 -11.36
N VAL A 192 -14.51 72.98 -12.22
CA VAL A 192 -14.41 73.71 -13.50
C VAL A 192 -15.20 75.03 -13.49
N THR A 193 -15.94 75.35 -12.42
CA THR A 193 -16.69 76.62 -12.38
C THR A 193 -15.73 77.81 -12.17
N PRO A 194 -15.64 78.77 -13.12
CA PRO A 194 -14.79 79.93 -12.94
C PRO A 194 -15.41 80.87 -11.91
N LYS A 195 -14.64 81.28 -10.90
CA LYS A 195 -15.03 82.34 -9.95
C LYS A 195 -15.44 83.58 -10.75
N GLN A 196 -16.73 83.86 -10.83
CA GLN A 196 -17.21 85.07 -11.46
C GLN A 196 -16.63 86.27 -10.70
N LYS A 197 -15.88 87.08 -11.46
CA LYS A 197 -15.28 88.34 -11.02
C LYS A 197 -16.44 89.32 -10.78
N LEU A 198 -16.80 89.57 -9.53
CA LEU A 198 -17.66 90.68 -9.15
C LEU A 198 -16.90 91.98 -9.49
N ILE A 199 -17.40 92.72 -10.47
CA ILE A 199 -16.97 94.06 -10.83
C ILE A 199 -18.13 94.98 -10.45
N GLY A 200 -17.85 95.99 -9.63
CA GLY A 200 -18.80 97.00 -9.18
C GLY A 200 -18.50 97.43 -7.76
#